data_AF-A0A1V5LT71-F1
#
_entry.id   AF-A0A1V5LT71-F1
#
_cell.length_a   1.000
_cell.length_b   1.000
_cell.length_c   1.000
_cell.angle_alpha   90.00
_cell.angle_beta   90.00
_cell.angle_gamma   90.00
#
_symmetry.space_group_name_H-M   'P 1'
#
loop_
_entity.id
_entity.type
_entity.pdbx_description
1 polymer ?
#
loop_
_entity_poly.entity_id
_entity_poly.type
_entity_poly.pdbx_seq_one_letter_code
_entity_poly.pdbx_strand_id
1 'polypeptide(L)' 'MSDKVRIPTAVWEGLEAVRQSGLTNMLDRPRVTEIAELWGYDETAEWLRENRARYAEGLFAGFIPDEKGGA' A
#
# COMPACT_ATOMS: atom_id res chain seq x y z
N MET A 1 9.21 15.84 -11.70
CA MET A 1 7.93 15.25 -11.28
C MET A 1 8.16 13.75 -11.26
N SER A 2 8.16 13.12 -10.09
CA SER A 2 8.20 11.65 -10.05
C SER A 2 6.85 11.13 -10.50
N ASP A 3 6.86 10.14 -11.38
CA ASP A 3 5.64 9.41 -11.72
C ASP A 3 5.18 8.64 -10.49
N LYS A 4 3.88 8.71 -10.18
CA LYS A 4 3.31 8.02 -9.02
C LYS A 4 3.48 6.52 -9.17
N VAL A 5 3.64 5.80 -8.06
CA VAL A 5 3.77 4.34 -8.07
C VAL A 5 2.40 3.72 -8.27
N ARG A 6 2.19 3.08 -9.42
CA ARG A 6 0.98 2.31 -9.69
C ARG A 6 1.02 0.97 -8.95
N ILE A 7 -0.07 0.59 -8.29
CA ILE A 7 -0.19 -0.64 -7.50
C ILE A 7 -1.58 -1.28 -7.72
N PRO A 8 -1.76 -2.59 -7.49
CA PRO A 8 -3.06 -3.23 -7.61
C PRO A 8 -4.12 -2.52 -6.75
N THR A 9 -5.36 -2.44 -7.24
CA THR A 9 -6.45 -1.75 -6.53
C THR A 9 -6.65 -2.30 -5.11
N ALA A 10 -6.60 -3.62 -4.92
CA ALA A 10 -6.74 -4.24 -3.61
C ALA A 10 -5.62 -3.85 -2.63
N VAL A 11 -4.38 -3.72 -3.14
CA VAL A 11 -3.24 -3.23 -2.36
C VAL A 11 -3.44 -1.77 -1.97
N TRP A 12 -3.93 -0.94 -2.91
CA TRP A 12 -4.23 0.46 -2.64
C TRP A 12 -5.30 0.63 -1.55
N GLU A 13 -6.38 -0.16 -1.62
CA GLU A 13 -7.47 -0.13 -0.65
C GLU A 13 -6.99 -0.46 0.77
N GLY A 14 -6.19 -1.53 0.93
CA GLY A 14 -5.63 -1.89 2.24
C GLY A 14 -4.63 -0.86 2.76
N LEU A 15 -3.77 -0.32 1.90
CA LEU A 15 -2.84 0.75 2.28
C LEU A 15 -3.57 2.01 2.74
N GLU A 16 -4.62 2.41 2.03
CA GLU A 16 -5.39 3.60 2.36
C GLU A 16 -6.18 3.38 3.66
N ALA A 17 -6.73 2.18 3.90
CA ALA A 17 -7.37 1.83 5.16
C ALA A 17 -6.39 1.96 6.35
N VAL A 18 -5.18 1.40 6.23
CA VAL A 18 -4.16 1.54 7.29
C VAL A 18 -3.75 3.00 7.47
N ARG A 19 -3.54 3.75 6.38
CA ARG A 19 -3.15 5.17 6.43
C ARG A 19 -4.20 6.03 7.14
N GLN A 20 -5.48 5.86 6.80
CA GLN A 20 -6.59 6.63 7.36
C GLN A 20 -6.85 6.30 8.82
N SER A 21 -6.44 5.12 9.29
CA SER A 21 -6.60 4.74 10.69
C SER A 21 -5.73 5.52 11.66
N GLY A 22 -4.57 6.03 11.20
CA GLY A 22 -3.59 6.70 12.06
C GLY A 22 -2.92 5.81 13.12
N LEU A 23 -3.09 4.48 13.07
CA LEU A 23 -2.56 3.57 14.10
C LEU A 23 -1.05 3.34 14.04
N THR A 24 -0.42 3.65 12.91
CA THR A 24 1.02 3.50 12.72
C THR A 24 1.57 4.58 11.79
N ASN A 25 2.87 4.84 11.88
CA ASN A 25 3.58 5.60 10.86
C ASN A 25 3.74 4.73 9.61
N MET A 26 3.44 5.28 8.42
CA MET A 26 3.57 4.55 7.16
C MET A 26 5.04 4.23 6.79
N LEU A 27 6.03 4.83 7.45
CA LEU A 27 7.44 4.43 7.34
C LEU A 27 7.74 3.12 8.09
N ASP A 28 6.91 2.75 9.07
CA ASP A 28 6.99 1.47 9.79
C ASP A 28 6.31 0.37 8.98
N ARG A 29 6.95 -0.01 7.87
CA ARG A 29 6.45 -1.04 6.96
C ARG A 29 6.11 -2.35 7.68
N PRO A 30 6.93 -2.90 8.59
CA PRO A 30 6.56 -4.10 9.35
C PRO A 30 5.22 -3.95 10.06
N ARG A 31 4.99 -2.82 10.74
CA ARG A 31 3.72 -2.58 11.44
C ARG A 31 2.54 -2.37 10.49
N VAL A 32 2.76 -1.70 9.35
CA VAL A 32 1.74 -1.58 8.29
C VAL A 32 1.33 -2.95 7.75
N THR A 33 2.31 -3.84 7.49
CA THR A 33 2.04 -5.21 7.04
C THR A 33 1.22 -5.99 8.06
N GLU A 34 1.59 -5.91 9.33
CA GLU A 34 0.92 -6.63 10.40
C GLU A 34 -0.55 -6.16 10.57
N ILE A 35 -0.79 -4.84 10.53
CA ILE A 35 -2.16 -4.28 10.60
C ILE A 35 -2.99 -4.70 9.38
N ALA A 36 -2.40 -4.66 8.18
CA ALA A 36 -3.09 -5.07 6.96
C ALA A 36 -3.55 -6.53 7.04
N GLU A 37 -2.67 -7.44 7.48
CA GLU A 37 -2.99 -8.85 7.70
C GLU A 37 -4.07 -9.05 8.78
N LEU A 38 -3.96 -8.36 9.91
CA LEU A 38 -4.96 -8.39 10.98
C LEU A 38 -6.36 -7.94 10.53
N TRP A 39 -6.45 -7.10 9.50
CA TRP A 39 -7.70 -6.59 8.96
C TRP A 39 -8.20 -7.36 7.73
N GLY A 40 -7.51 -8.42 7.33
CA GLY A 40 -7.87 -9.25 6.18
C GLY A 40 -7.51 -8.63 4.83
N TYR A 41 -6.63 -7.63 4.80
CA TYR A 41 -6.02 -7.12 3.56
C TYR A 41 -4.80 -7.97 3.18
N ASP A 42 -5.01 -9.27 3.00
CA ASP A 42 -3.93 -10.26 2.81
C ASP A 42 -3.07 -9.94 1.57
N GLU A 43 -3.70 -9.54 0.46
CA GLU A 43 -3.00 -9.11 -0.77
C GLU A 43 -2.12 -7.88 -0.50
N THR A 44 -2.56 -6.96 0.36
CA THR A 44 -1.75 -5.79 0.75
C THR A 44 -0.55 -6.22 1.60
N ALA A 45 -0.78 -7.10 2.56
CA ALA A 45 0.27 -7.60 3.44
C ALA A 45 1.35 -8.37 2.65
N GLU A 46 0.93 -9.26 1.74
CA GLU A 46 1.83 -9.97 0.82
C GLU A 46 2.62 -9.01 -0.06
N TRP A 47 1.93 -8.06 -0.70
CA TRP A 47 2.60 -7.08 -1.55
C TRP A 47 3.65 -6.28 -0.79
N LEU A 48 3.38 -5.85 0.45
CA LEU A 48 4.32 -5.10 1.29
C LEU A 48 5.59 -5.90 1.65
N ARG A 49 5.46 -7.22 1.81
CA ARG A 49 6.59 -8.13 2.08
C ARG A 49 7.50 -8.21 0.86
N GLU A 50 6.91 -8.38 -0.32
CA GLU A 50 7.62 -8.58 -1.59
C GLU A 50 8.18 -7.29 -2.19
N ASN A 51 7.50 -6.15 -2.01
CA ASN A 51 7.75 -4.92 -2.77
C ASN A 51 8.38 -3.81 -1.92
N ARG A 52 9.43 -4.11 -1.15
CA ARG A 52 10.09 -3.15 -0.24
C ARG A 52 10.45 -1.82 -0.88
N ALA A 53 11.19 -1.87 -2.01
CA ALA A 53 11.71 -0.67 -2.67
C ALA A 53 10.57 0.17 -3.26
N ARG A 54 9.61 -0.49 -3.90
CA ARG A 54 8.45 0.13 -4.54
C ARG A 54 7.50 0.76 -3.51
N TYR A 55 7.34 0.14 -2.33
CA TYR A 55 6.64 0.76 -1.21
C TYR A 55 7.34 2.03 -0.74
N ALA A 56 8.66 1.96 -0.49
CA ALA A 56 9.43 3.12 -0.06
C ALA A 56 9.35 4.27 -1.08
N GLU A 57 9.45 3.98 -2.37
CA GLU A 57 9.25 4.96 -3.44
C GLU A 57 7.86 5.60 -3.38
N GLY A 58 6.80 4.80 -3.25
CA GLY A 58 5.44 5.31 -3.21
C GLY A 58 5.09 6.11 -1.96
N LEU A 59 5.81 5.93 -0.84
CA LEU A 59 5.69 6.83 0.32
C LEU A 59 6.12 8.27 0.00
N PHE A 60 7.07 8.46 -0.93
CA PHE A 60 7.56 9.78 -1.34
C PHE A 60 6.90 10.29 -2.62
N ALA A 61 6.63 9.41 -3.59
CA ALA A 61 6.04 9.76 -4.89
C ALA A 61 4.50 9.73 -4.90
N GLY A 62 3.89 9.02 -3.94
CA GLY A 62 2.47 8.72 -3.90
C GLY A 62 2.10 7.42 -4.63
N PHE A 63 1.00 6.80 -4.20
CA PHE A 63 0.42 5.61 -4.82
C PHE A 63 -0.80 5.93 -5.67
N ILE A 64 -1.00 5.20 -6.76
CA ILE A 64 -2.25 5.19 -7.53
C ILE A 64 -2.69 3.74 -7.78
N PRO A 65 -3.99 3.44 -7.73
CA PRO A 65 -4.48 2.12 -8.10
C PRO A 65 -4.26 1.87 -9.60
N ASP A 66 -4.00 0.63 -9.97
CA ASP A 66 -4.17 0.16 -11.34
C ASP A 66 -5.60 0.49 -11.75
N GLU A 67 -5.75 1.22 -12.85
CA GLU A 67 -7.05 1.39 -13.48
C GLU A 67 -7.58 -0.01 -13.78
N LYS A 68 -8.63 -0.43 -13.06
CA LYS A 68 -9.53 -1.44 -13.63
C LYS A 68 -9.95 -0.87 -14.97
N GLY A 69 -9.54 -1.52 -16.05
CA GLY A 69 -9.91 -1.14 -17.41
C GLY A 69 -11.41 -0.87 -17.42
N GLY A 70 -11.77 0.39 -17.62
CA GLY A 70 -13.14 0.76 -17.93
C GLY A 70 -13.40 0.33 -19.36
N ALA A 71 -13.91 -0.89 -19.54
CA ALA A 71 -14.75 -1.36 -20.64
C ALA A 71 -15.10 -2.84 -20.42
#